data_AF-A0A292E9A3-F1
#
_entry.id   AF-A0A292E9A3-F1
#
_cell.length_a   1.000
_cell.length_b   1.000
_cell.length_c   1.000
_cell.angle_alpha   90.00
_cell.angle_beta   90.00
_cell.angle_gamma   90.00
#
_symmetry.space_group_name_H-M   'P 1'
#
loop_
_entity.id
_entity.type
_entity.pdbx_description
1 polymer ?
#
loop_
_entity_poly.entity_id
_entity_poly.type
_entity_poly.pdbx_seq_one_letter_code
_entity_poly.pdbx_strand_id
1 'polypeptide(L)'
;MNHIDLLETVCERMQQVGLIHSKADFSERMLGKGPSYLTSMRSRNRNVPEEVFSFFISQLETEVEDGEHKLVAATDELQRKTLQQKHRADLLVHARHSKQHMHNPVAEQEKGKPHRSIVSLCRRLFR
;
A
#
# COMPACT_ATOMS: atom_id res chain seq x y z
N MET A 1 39.04 -14.91 -3.94
CA MET A 1 37.88 -14.75 -3.04
C MET A 1 37.28 -16.13 -2.87
N ASN A 2 37.34 -16.68 -1.66
CA ASN A 2 36.79 -18.02 -1.42
C ASN A 2 35.28 -17.93 -1.18
N HIS A 3 34.60 -19.07 -1.13
CA HIS A 3 33.16 -19.12 -0.95
C HIS A 3 32.67 -18.49 0.37
N ILE A 4 33.46 -18.59 1.44
CA ILE A 4 33.07 -18.00 2.73
C ILE A 4 33.18 -16.47 2.71
N ASP A 5 34.21 -15.91 2.05
CA ASP A 5 34.35 -14.46 1.82
C ASP A 5 33.13 -13.90 1.07
N LEU A 6 32.65 -14.63 0.07
CA LEU A 6 31.46 -14.26 -0.70
C LEU A 6 30.22 -14.21 0.18
N LEU A 7 29.94 -15.26 0.94
CA LEU A 7 28.77 -15.30 1.81
C LEU A 7 28.82 -14.25 2.92
N GLU A 8 30.01 -13.94 3.46
CA GLU A 8 30.18 -12.84 4.43
C GLU A 8 29.90 -11.48 3.79
N THR A 9 30.42 -11.23 2.58
CA THR A 9 30.17 -9.98 1.84
C THR A 9 28.68 -9.81 1.53
N VAL A 10 28.01 -10.89 1.11
CA VAL A 10 26.57 -10.89 0.85
C VAL A 10 25.78 -10.61 2.12
N CYS A 11 26.12 -11.28 3.22
CA CYS A 11 25.49 -11.03 4.52
C CYS A 11 25.60 -9.54 4.90
N GLU A 12 26.77 -8.93 4.78
CA GLU A 12 26.96 -7.51 5.08
C GLU A 12 26.07 -6.61 4.19
N ARG A 13 25.99 -6.89 2.89
CA ARG A 13 25.14 -6.13 1.97
C ARG A 13 23.66 -6.25 2.30
N MET A 14 23.20 -7.47 2.59
CA MET A 14 21.79 -7.71 2.97
C MET A 14 21.45 -7.01 4.29
N GLN A 15 22.40 -6.97 5.24
CA GLN A 15 22.21 -6.26 6.50
C GLN A 15 22.15 -4.73 6.30
N GLN A 16 22.97 -4.18 5.42
CA GLN A 16 22.98 -2.74 5.10
C GLN A 16 21.63 -2.24 4.56
N VAL A 17 20.93 -3.07 3.78
CA VAL A 17 19.61 -2.75 3.24
C VAL A 17 18.45 -3.26 4.10
N GLY A 18 18.73 -3.85 5.26
CA GLY A 18 17.72 -4.34 6.20
C GLY A 18 16.96 -5.59 5.75
N LEU A 19 17.47 -6.36 4.79
CA LEU A 19 16.89 -7.64 4.38
C LEU A 19 17.07 -8.73 5.45
N ILE A 20 18.16 -8.61 6.21
CA ILE A 20 18.48 -9.44 7.38
C ILE A 20 18.93 -8.55 8.54
N HIS A 21 18.86 -9.08 9.77
CA HIS A 21 19.21 -8.32 10.97
C HIS A 21 20.61 -8.65 11.50
N SER A 22 21.10 -9.85 11.22
CA SER A 22 22.40 -10.32 11.75
C SER A 22 22.98 -11.47 10.93
N LYS A 23 24.24 -11.79 11.19
CA LYS A 23 24.91 -12.97 10.60
C LYS A 23 24.29 -14.30 11.01
N ALA A 24 23.70 -14.34 12.21
CA ALA A 24 22.96 -15.50 12.70
C ALA A 24 21.66 -15.68 11.89
N ASP A 25 20.90 -14.59 11.73
CA ASP A 25 19.68 -14.52 10.92
C ASP A 25 19.96 -14.94 9.46
N PHE A 26 21.07 -14.47 8.88
CA PHE A 26 21.52 -14.92 7.55
C PHE A 26 21.78 -16.43 7.49
N SER A 27 22.50 -16.97 8.48
CA SER A 27 22.86 -18.39 8.49
C SER A 27 21.62 -19.29 8.58
N GLU A 28 20.64 -18.87 9.38
CA GLU A 28 19.39 -19.62 9.56
C GLU A 28 18.46 -19.46 8.36
N ARG A 29 18.13 -18.22 7.97
CA ARG A 29 17.14 -17.95 6.91
C ARG A 29 17.66 -18.18 5.51
N MET A 30 18.88 -17.70 5.22
CA MET A 30 19.41 -17.69 3.85
C MET A 30 20.22 -18.94 3.51
N LEU A 31 20.81 -19.60 4.50
CA LEU A 31 21.65 -20.79 4.26
C LEU A 31 21.03 -22.10 4.76
N GLY A 32 19.94 -22.03 5.55
CA GLY A 32 19.31 -23.21 6.14
C GLY A 32 20.24 -23.95 7.12
N LYS A 33 21.19 -23.24 7.74
CA LYS A 33 22.17 -23.79 8.68
C LYS A 33 22.02 -23.14 10.06
N GLY A 34 22.71 -23.70 11.06
CA GLY A 34 22.68 -23.13 12.40
C GLY A 34 23.27 -21.71 12.47
N PRO A 35 22.91 -20.92 13.51
CA PRO A 35 23.24 -19.49 13.60
C PRO A 35 24.75 -19.21 13.68
N SER A 36 25.55 -20.19 14.09
CA SER A 36 27.02 -20.09 14.16
C SER A 36 27.74 -20.57 12.90
N TYR A 37 27.01 -20.94 11.84
CA TYR A 37 27.57 -21.62 10.66
C TYR A 37 28.70 -20.82 10.01
N LEU A 38 28.46 -19.57 9.62
CA LEU A 38 29.49 -18.77 8.95
C LEU A 38 30.74 -18.58 9.82
N THR A 39 30.56 -18.28 11.12
CA THR A 39 31.67 -18.15 12.08
C THR A 39 32.46 -19.45 12.21
N SER A 40 31.77 -20.60 12.22
CA SER A 40 32.38 -21.92 12.30
C SER A 40 33.15 -22.28 11.03
N MET A 41 32.63 -21.92 9.85
CA MET A 41 33.28 -22.16 8.56
C MET A 41 34.52 -21.31 8.40
N ARG A 42 34.43 -20.02 8.76
CA ARG A 42 35.55 -19.07 8.74
C ARG A 42 36.68 -19.49 9.68
N SER A 43 36.37 -19.74 10.96
CA SER A 43 37.36 -20.08 11.98
C SER A 43 38.11 -21.39 11.68
N ARG A 44 37.46 -22.33 11.00
CA ARG A 44 38.05 -23.64 10.65
C ARG A 44 38.57 -23.69 9.22
N ASN A 45 38.54 -22.57 8.48
CA ASN A 45 38.93 -22.46 7.08
C ASN A 45 38.37 -23.60 6.20
N ARG A 46 37.07 -23.91 6.37
CA ARG A 46 36.39 -25.00 5.67
C ARG A 46 35.81 -24.53 4.34
N ASN A 47 35.77 -25.44 3.37
CA ASN A 47 35.05 -25.21 2.12
C ASN A 47 33.55 -25.30 2.35
N VAL A 48 32.82 -24.32 1.82
CA VAL A 48 31.36 -24.31 1.84
C VAL A 48 30.84 -25.40 0.90
N PRO A 49 30.00 -26.34 1.38
CA PRO A 49 29.41 -27.35 0.51
C PRO A 49 28.53 -26.73 -0.57
N GLU A 50 28.52 -27.32 -1.76
CA GLU A 50 27.73 -26.86 -2.91
C GLU A 50 26.23 -26.77 -2.59
N GLU A 51 25.69 -27.74 -1.85
CA GLU A 51 24.31 -27.74 -1.37
C GLU A 51 23.90 -26.45 -0.64
N VAL A 52 24.85 -25.80 0.05
CA VAL A 52 24.58 -24.54 0.77
C VAL A 52 24.42 -23.38 -0.21
N PHE A 53 25.17 -23.37 -1.31
CA PHE A 53 24.98 -22.39 -2.38
C PHE A 53 23.69 -22.63 -3.13
N SER A 54 23.37 -23.88 -3.47
CA SER A 54 22.12 -24.20 -4.16
C SER A 54 20.91 -23.79 -3.33
N PHE A 55 20.94 -24.05 -2.02
CA PHE A 55 19.91 -23.58 -1.10
C PHE A 55 19.84 -22.05 -1.06
N PHE A 56 20.98 -21.38 -0.92
CA PHE A 56 21.05 -19.92 -0.88
C PHE A 56 20.48 -19.25 -2.13
N ILE A 57 20.83 -19.77 -3.32
CA ILE A 57 20.31 -19.27 -4.60
C ILE A 57 18.80 -19.47 -4.67
N SER A 58 18.31 -20.67 -4.36
CA SER A 58 16.87 -20.96 -4.36
C SER A 58 16.10 -20.07 -3.37
N GLN A 59 16.67 -19.79 -2.20
CA GLN A 59 16.07 -18.90 -1.21
C GLN A 59 16.01 -17.46 -1.72
N LEU A 60 17.06 -16.98 -2.39
CA LEU A 60 17.04 -15.65 -3.01
C LEU A 60 16.01 -15.55 -4.15
N GLU A 61 15.92 -16.55 -5.01
CA GLU A 61 14.91 -16.60 -6.08
C GLU A 61 13.50 -16.51 -5.50
N THR A 62 13.24 -17.26 -4.41
CA THR A 62 11.97 -17.21 -3.69
C THR A 62 11.69 -15.83 -3.10
N GLU A 63 12.68 -15.18 -2.47
CA GLU A 63 12.51 -13.85 -1.89
C GLU A 63 12.28 -12.77 -2.97
N VAL A 64 12.88 -12.90 -4.15
CA VAL A 64 12.64 -12.00 -5.29
C VAL A 64 11.21 -12.17 -5.80
N GLU A 65 10.76 -13.40 -6.04
CA GLU A 65 9.40 -13.67 -6.53
C GLU A 65 8.32 -13.20 -5.54
N ASP A 66 8.47 -13.52 -4.26
CA ASP A 66 7.57 -13.03 -3.20
C ASP A 66 7.60 -11.50 -3.09
N GLY A 67 8.78 -10.89 -3.25
CA GLY A 67 8.97 -9.45 -3.30
C GLY A 67 8.19 -8.79 -4.45
N GLU A 68 8.26 -9.36 -5.65
CA GLU A 68 7.51 -8.87 -6.82
C GLU A 68 6.00 -8.94 -6.58
N HIS A 69 5.50 -10.04 -6.05
CA HIS A 69 4.08 -10.17 -5.70
C HIS A 69 3.62 -9.13 -4.67
N LYS A 70 4.43 -8.90 -3.62
CA LYS A 70 4.15 -7.88 -2.61
C LYS A 70 4.15 -6.47 -3.19
N LEU A 71 5.06 -6.18 -4.13
CA LEU A 71 5.14 -4.88 -4.80
C LEU A 71 3.89 -4.61 -5.66
N VAL A 72 3.41 -5.62 -6.39
CA VAL A 72 2.15 -5.51 -7.16
C VAL A 72 0.98 -5.21 -6.23
N ALA A 73 0.81 -6.02 -5.16
CA ALA A 73 -0.26 -5.83 -4.21
C ALA A 73 -0.22 -4.45 -3.50
N ALA A 74 0.98 -3.99 -3.13
CA ALA A 74 1.17 -2.68 -2.52
C ALA A 74 0.84 -1.53 -3.48
N THR A 75 1.17 -1.70 -4.77
CA THR A 75 0.87 -0.72 -5.82
C THR A 75 -0.64 -0.60 -6.03
N ASP A 76 -1.35 -1.72 -6.13
CA ASP A 76 -2.81 -1.74 -6.28
C ASP A 76 -3.50 -1.09 -5.07
N GLU A 77 -3.02 -1.38 -3.86
CA GLU A 77 -3.54 -0.77 -2.64
C GLU A 77 -3.29 0.74 -2.61
N LEU A 78 -2.10 1.20 -3.02
CA LEU A 78 -1.79 2.62 -3.11
C LEU A 78 -2.69 3.34 -4.12
N GLN A 79 -2.93 2.75 -5.29
CA GLN A 79 -3.85 3.29 -6.30
C GLN A 79 -5.27 3.41 -5.73
N ARG A 80 -5.75 2.36 -5.06
CA ARG A 80 -7.07 2.35 -4.42
C ARG A 80 -7.19 3.46 -3.38
N LYS A 81 -6.20 3.61 -2.50
CA LYS A 81 -6.18 4.65 -1.47
C LYS A 81 -6.14 6.05 -2.06
N THR A 82 -5.41 6.23 -3.16
CA THR A 82 -5.33 7.49 -3.89
C THR A 82 -6.70 7.88 -4.46
N LEU A 83 -7.41 6.95 -5.10
CA LEU A 83 -8.77 7.17 -5.61
C LEU A 83 -9.74 7.51 -4.48
N GLN A 84 -9.70 6.77 -3.37
CA GLN A 84 -10.52 7.08 -2.20
C GLN A 84 -10.24 8.47 -1.65
N GLN A 85 -8.97 8.88 -1.59
CA GLN A 85 -8.60 10.20 -1.09
C GLN A 85 -9.09 11.32 -2.01
N LYS A 86 -9.00 11.14 -3.33
CA LYS A 86 -9.56 12.08 -4.31
C LYS A 86 -11.07 12.22 -4.13
N HIS A 87 -11.78 11.10 -4.04
CA HIS A 87 -13.24 11.12 -3.84
C HIS A 87 -13.64 11.82 -2.53
N ARG A 88 -12.90 11.57 -1.43
CA ARG A 88 -13.12 12.29 -0.17
C ARG A 88 -12.91 13.80 -0.32
N ALA A 89 -11.89 14.22 -1.07
CA ALA A 89 -11.65 15.64 -1.33
C ALA A 89 -12.81 16.28 -2.12
N ASP A 90 -13.31 15.60 -3.15
CA ASP A 90 -14.46 16.07 -3.94
C ASP A 90 -15.71 16.22 -3.07
N LEU A 91 -16.01 15.22 -2.22
CA LEU A 91 -17.13 15.28 -1.27
C LEU A 91 -16.99 16.45 -0.28
N LEU A 92 -15.77 16.73 0.20
CA LEU A 92 -15.52 17.87 1.08
C LEU A 92 -15.78 19.21 0.39
N VAL A 93 -15.41 19.34 -0.89
CA VAL A 93 -15.73 20.54 -1.69
C VAL A 93 -17.24 20.72 -1.80
N HIS A 94 -17.96 19.66 -2.18
CA HIS A 94 -19.42 19.71 -2.26
C HIS A 94 -20.09 20.06 -0.93
N ALA A 95 -19.65 19.44 0.17
CA ALA A 95 -20.18 19.73 1.51
C ALA A 95 -19.94 21.19 1.93
N ARG A 96 -18.77 21.76 1.60
CA ARG A 96 -18.46 23.18 1.85
C ARG A 96 -19.36 24.11 1.05
N HIS A 97 -19.58 23.82 -0.24
CA HIS A 97 -20.45 24.63 -1.09
C HIS A 97 -21.90 24.60 -0.58
N SER A 98 -22.43 23.42 -0.24
CA SER A 98 -23.79 23.28 0.31
C SER A 98 -23.96 24.05 1.62
N LYS A 99 -22.95 24.04 2.51
CA LYS A 99 -22.97 24.82 3.76
C LYS A 99 -23.03 26.33 3.49
N GLN A 100 -22.31 26.83 2.48
CA GLN A 100 -22.31 28.26 2.13
C GLN A 100 -23.67 28.71 1.56
N HIS A 101 -24.31 27.88 0.72
CA HIS A 101 -25.66 28.15 0.22
C HIS A 101 -26.74 28.15 1.32
N MET A 102 -26.56 27.36 2.38
CA MET A 102 -27.45 27.37 3.55
C MET A 102 -27.26 28.60 4.46
N HIS A 103 -26.19 29.38 4.30
CA HIS A 103 -25.88 30.55 5.14
C HIS A 103 -26.14 31.90 4.45
N ASN A 104 -26.76 31.89 3.26
CA ASN A 104 -27.27 33.09 2.62
C ASN A 104 -28.80 33.10 2.79
N PRO A 105 -29.35 33.73 3.86
CA PRO A 105 -30.77 33.98 3.90
C PRO A 105 -31.02 35.06 2.84
N VAL A 106 -31.57 34.67 1.69
CA VAL A 106 -32.23 35.64 0.83
C VAL A 106 -33.41 36.16 1.64
N ALA A 107 -33.17 37.32 2.22
CA ALA A 107 -34.17 38.27 2.65
C ALA A 107 -35.03 38.64 1.43
N GLU A 108 -36.16 37.96 1.28
CA GLU A 108 -37.31 38.52 0.57
C GLU A 108 -38.56 38.24 1.41
N GLN A 109 -38.79 39.13 2.39
CA GLN A 109 -40.11 39.34 2.96
C GLN A 109 -40.73 40.57 2.27
N GLU A 110 -41.91 40.34 1.71
CA GLU A 110 -43.01 41.28 1.44
C GLU A 110 -42.90 42.31 0.31
N LYS A 111 -43.79 42.20 -0.70
CA LYS A 111 -45.07 42.95 -0.76
C LYS A 111 -45.80 42.73 -2.10
N GLY A 112 -47.06 42.29 -2.04
CA GLY A 112 -48.09 42.84 -2.93
C GLY A 112 -48.72 41.92 -4.00
N LYS A 113 -49.93 41.45 -3.65
CA LYS A 113 -51.14 41.23 -4.47
C LYS A 113 -51.39 39.85 -5.12
N PRO A 114 -52.64 39.35 -5.04
CA PRO A 114 -53.02 38.04 -5.56
C PRO A 114 -53.40 38.15 -7.04
N HIS A 115 -52.69 37.45 -7.92
CA HIS A 115 -53.22 37.16 -9.24
C HIS A 115 -53.92 35.81 -9.20
N ARG A 116 -55.26 35.86 -9.23
CA ARG A 116 -56.13 34.71 -9.53
C ARG A 116 -55.70 34.13 -10.88
N SER A 117 -54.87 33.09 -10.86
CA SER A 117 -54.77 32.17 -11.99
C SER A 117 -55.82 31.09 -11.78
N ILE A 118 -56.73 31.03 -12.74
CA ILE A 118 -57.83 30.10 -12.87
C ILE A 118 -57.28 28.69 -12.59
N VAL A 119 -57.57 28.16 -11.40
CA VAL A 119 -57.67 26.71 -11.25
C VAL A 119 -58.60 26.31 -12.38
N SER A 120 -58.01 25.59 -13.34
CA SER A 120 -58.66 24.63 -14.22
C SER A 120 -59.87 24.09 -13.48
N LEU A 121 -60.98 24.78 -13.72
CA LEU A 121 -62.23 24.61 -13.01
C LEU A 121 -62.68 23.22 -13.38
N CYS A 122 -62.83 22.40 -12.36
CA CYS A 122 -63.25 21.03 -12.48
C CYS A 122 -64.40 20.89 -13.48
N ARG A 123 -64.30 19.85 -14.31
CA ARG A 123 -65.42 19.17 -14.97
C ARG A 123 -66.68 19.21 -14.10
N ARG A 124 -67.86 19.34 -14.77
CA ARG A 124 -69.26 19.18 -14.31
C ARG A 124 -69.94 20.53 -13.98
N LEU A 125 -71.06 20.96 -14.57
CA LEU A 125 -72.23 20.32 -15.18
C LEU A 125 -73.02 21.30 -16.09
N PHE A 126 -73.94 20.75 -16.90
CA PHE A 126 -74.99 21.41 -17.73
C PHE A 126 -74.51 21.94 -19.09
N ARG A 127 -74.95 21.47 -20.26
CA ARG A 127 -76.15 20.71 -20.66
C ARG A 127 -75.88 20.00 -21.99
#